data_AF-A0A061A790-F1
#
_entry.id   AF-A0A061A790-F1
#
_cell.length_a   1.000
_cell.length_b   1.000
_cell.length_c   1.000
_cell.angle_alpha   90.00
_cell.angle_beta   90.00
_cell.angle_gamma   90.00
#
_symmetry.space_group_name_H-M   'P 1'
#
loop_
_entity.id
_entity.type
_entity.pdbx_description
1 polymer ?
#
loop_
_entity_poly.entity_id
_entity_poly.type
_entity_poly.pdbx_seq_one_letter_code
_entity_poly.pdbx_strand_id
1 'polypeptide(L)'
;MEGEYEELGRWDLGRLKKKKKKKKKEQKEPYLPHLILMMIPPHRLDSQPRRRKRALDTNYCFSTVEENCCVRRLYIDFRRDLDWKWIHEPKGYFANYCSGPCPYLRSSDTTHTQVRAF
;
A
#
# COMPACT_ATOMS: atom_id res chain seq x y z
N MET A 1 67.39 23.60 -50.80
CA MET A 1 67.94 22.92 -49.62
C MET A 1 66.92 21.86 -49.23
N GLU A 2 66.77 20.81 -50.05
CA GLU A 2 67.53 19.53 -49.99
C GLU A 2 67.46 18.91 -48.59
N GLY A 3 66.60 17.91 -48.40
CA GLY A 3 67.04 16.54 -48.11
C GLY A 3 66.57 16.16 -46.70
N GLU A 4 66.34 14.93 -46.26
CA GLU A 4 66.63 13.59 -46.77
C GLU A 4 65.92 12.59 -45.82
N TYR A 5 65.34 11.53 -46.41
CA TYR A 5 65.27 10.14 -45.96
C TYR A 5 64.78 9.71 -44.55
N GLU A 6 63.83 8.76 -44.59
CA GLU A 6 63.63 7.71 -43.60
C GLU A 6 64.96 7.01 -43.25
N GLU A 7 65.16 6.57 -42.01
CA GLU A 7 65.60 5.18 -41.79
C GLU A 7 65.39 4.73 -40.34
N LEU A 8 64.54 3.70 -40.24
CA LEU A 8 64.81 2.43 -39.56
C LEU A 8 65.18 2.48 -38.06
N GLY A 9 64.27 2.04 -37.19
CA GLY A 9 64.12 0.61 -36.87
C GLY A 9 64.42 0.45 -35.37
N ARG A 10 64.06 -0.59 -34.64
CA ARG A 10 63.40 -1.87 -34.90
C ARG A 10 63.30 -2.52 -33.50
N TRP A 11 62.16 -3.13 -33.17
CA TRP A 11 61.95 -4.02 -31.99
C TRP A 11 61.90 -3.29 -30.62
N ASP A 12 61.01 -3.53 -29.66
CA ASP A 12 60.34 -4.79 -29.31
C ASP A 12 58.99 -4.60 -28.60
N LEU A 13 58.11 -5.56 -28.90
CA LEU A 13 56.82 -5.81 -28.29
C LEU A 13 56.96 -6.22 -26.82
N GLY A 14 56.10 -5.71 -25.94
CA GLY A 14 55.70 -6.52 -24.78
C GLY A 14 55.37 -5.81 -23.48
N ARG A 15 54.29 -5.01 -23.42
CA ARG A 15 53.53 -4.91 -22.16
C ARG A 15 52.05 -4.63 -22.40
N LEU A 16 51.30 -5.73 -22.48
CA LEU A 16 49.85 -5.89 -22.41
C LEU A 16 49.05 -4.64 -21.99
N LYS A 17 48.52 -3.90 -22.97
CA LYS A 17 47.27 -3.13 -22.78
C LYS A 17 46.10 -3.90 -23.38
N LYS A 18 45.65 -4.97 -22.70
CA LYS A 18 44.29 -5.49 -22.94
C LYS A 18 43.30 -4.61 -22.19
N LYS A 19 42.59 -3.78 -22.96
CA LYS A 19 41.40 -3.02 -22.57
C LYS A 19 40.42 -3.91 -21.80
N LYS A 20 40.42 -3.87 -20.46
CA LYS A 20 39.30 -4.38 -19.67
C LYS A 20 38.18 -3.35 -19.75
N LYS A 21 37.20 -3.60 -20.62
CA LYS A 21 35.86 -3.00 -20.53
C LYS A 21 35.43 -3.07 -19.06
N LYS A 22 35.31 -1.92 -18.39
CA LYS A 22 34.83 -1.81 -17.00
C LYS A 22 33.36 -2.26 -17.00
N LYS A 23 33.15 -3.57 -16.85
CA LYS A 23 31.83 -4.16 -16.62
C LYS A 23 31.38 -3.62 -15.25
N LYS A 24 30.40 -2.71 -15.24
CA LYS A 24 29.77 -2.18 -14.03
C LYS A 24 29.21 -3.39 -13.27
N LYS A 25 29.95 -3.86 -12.27
CA LYS A 25 29.59 -4.99 -11.43
C LYS A 25 28.44 -4.49 -10.56
N GLU A 26 27.23 -4.89 -10.92
CA GLU A 26 26.03 -4.68 -10.12
C GLU A 26 26.30 -5.29 -8.74
N GLN A 27 26.49 -4.42 -7.74
CA GLN A 27 26.70 -4.83 -6.37
C GLN A 27 25.33 -5.32 -5.86
N LYS A 28 25.04 -6.61 -6.04
CA LYS A 28 23.99 -7.26 -5.25
C LYS A 28 24.48 -7.27 -3.81
N GLU A 29 23.91 -6.40 -2.97
CA GLU A 29 24.09 -6.48 -1.52
C GLU A 29 23.78 -7.91 -1.08
N PRO A 30 24.67 -8.55 -0.29
CA PRO A 30 24.34 -9.84 0.29
C PRO A 30 23.13 -9.66 1.20
N TYR A 31 22.06 -10.42 0.96
CA TYR A 31 20.89 -10.45 1.82
C TYR A 31 21.31 -11.01 3.19
N LEU A 32 21.72 -10.12 4.10
CA LEU A 32 21.93 -10.46 5.51
C LEU A 32 20.56 -10.84 6.10
N PRO A 33 20.49 -11.81 7.03
CA PRO A 33 19.23 -12.13 7.69
C PRO A 33 18.86 -11.00 8.65
N HIS A 34 17.69 -10.40 8.44
CA HIS A 34 17.17 -9.36 9.32
C HIS A 34 15.75 -9.73 9.76
N LEU A 35 15.43 -9.41 11.01
CA LEU A 35 14.07 -9.52 11.54
C LEU A 35 13.38 -8.16 11.44
N ILE A 36 12.29 -8.09 10.67
CA ILE A 36 11.46 -6.89 10.60
C ILE A 36 10.48 -6.93 11.76
N LEU A 37 10.58 -5.93 12.64
CA LEU A 37 9.68 -5.75 13.77
C LEU A 37 8.80 -4.52 13.54
N MET A 38 7.49 -4.71 13.63
CA MET A 38 6.52 -3.62 13.57
C MET A 38 6.12 -3.24 14.99
N MET A 39 6.59 -2.10 15.48
CA MET A 39 6.27 -1.59 16.81
C MET A 39 5.48 -0.29 16.70
N ILE A 40 4.50 -0.10 17.59
CA ILE A 40 3.80 1.17 17.76
C ILE A 40 4.63 2.01 18.75
N PRO A 41 5.05 3.24 18.39
CA PRO A 41 5.84 4.08 19.28
C PRO A 41 5.13 4.33 20.61
N PRO A 42 5.84 4.40 21.76
CA PRO A 42 5.22 4.50 23.08
C PRO A 42 4.32 5.73 23.25
N HIS A 43 4.64 6.84 22.58
CA HIS A 43 3.78 8.04 22.55
C HIS A 43 2.39 7.78 21.90
N ARG A 44 2.24 6.75 21.06
CA ARG A 44 0.96 6.34 20.45
C ARG A 44 0.23 5.26 21.25
N LEU A 45 0.83 4.75 22.32
CA LEU A 45 0.19 3.76 23.19
C LEU A 45 -0.76 4.42 24.19
N ASP A 46 -0.50 5.67 24.59
CA ASP A 46 -1.35 6.41 25.53
C ASP A 46 -2.69 6.83 24.88
N SER A 47 -2.71 6.94 23.56
CA SER A 47 -3.91 7.21 22.74
C SER A 47 -4.56 5.94 22.17
N GLN A 48 -4.38 4.77 22.80
CA GLN A 48 -5.02 3.53 22.35
C GLN A 48 -6.33 3.28 23.12
N PRO A 49 -7.51 3.46 22.51
CA PRO A 49 -8.60 2.54 22.80
C PRO A 49 -8.14 1.18 22.25
N ARG A 50 -7.71 0.28 23.14
CA ARG A 50 -7.48 -1.17 22.95
C ARG A 50 -8.06 -1.63 21.62
N ARG A 51 -7.23 -1.73 20.56
CA ARG A 51 -7.61 -2.03 19.17
C ARG A 51 -8.96 -2.75 19.04
N ARG A 52 -10.05 -1.98 19.11
CA ARG A 52 -11.39 -2.51 18.88
C ARG A 52 -11.44 -2.79 17.39
N LYS A 53 -12.21 -3.80 17.01
CA LYS A 53 -12.37 -4.23 15.62
C LYS A 53 -12.43 -3.00 14.70
N ARG A 54 -11.78 -3.07 13.54
CA ARG A 54 -11.73 -1.98 12.54
C ARG A 54 -13.11 -1.50 12.07
N ALA A 55 -14.16 -2.21 12.43
CA ALA A 55 -15.54 -1.84 12.18
C ALA A 55 -16.28 -1.65 13.52
N LEU A 56 -17.12 -0.63 13.58
CA LEU A 56 -18.14 -0.48 14.63
C LEU A 56 -19.02 -1.74 14.63
N ASP A 57 -19.44 -2.16 15.82
CA ASP A 57 -20.33 -3.31 15.94
C ASP A 57 -21.73 -2.95 15.42
N THR A 58 -22.49 -3.95 14.94
CA THR A 58 -23.86 -3.74 14.48
C THR A 58 -24.74 -3.18 15.60
N ASN A 59 -24.49 -3.61 16.84
CA ASN A 59 -25.17 -3.09 18.03
C ASN A 59 -24.93 -1.60 18.24
N TYR A 60 -23.72 -1.09 17.95
CA TYR A 60 -23.40 0.32 18.08
C TYR A 60 -24.27 1.14 17.10
N CYS A 61 -24.18 0.83 15.80
CA CYS A 61 -24.91 1.56 14.76
C CYS A 61 -26.45 1.45 14.84
N PHE A 62 -26.97 0.42 15.52
CA PHE A 62 -28.41 0.22 15.68
C PHE A 62 -28.97 0.87 16.95
N SER A 63 -28.12 1.12 17.95
CA SER A 63 -28.52 1.75 19.22
C SER A 63 -28.43 3.27 19.17
N THR A 64 -27.52 3.81 18.37
CA THR A 64 -27.29 5.26 18.23
C THR A 64 -27.62 5.72 16.81
N VAL A 65 -28.24 6.90 16.69
CA VAL A 65 -28.35 7.58 15.41
C VAL A 65 -27.01 8.26 15.14
N GLU A 66 -26.06 7.51 14.59
CA GLU A 66 -24.76 8.04 14.17
C GLU A 66 -24.91 8.85 12.88
N GLU A 67 -24.28 10.00 12.74
CA GLU A 67 -24.29 10.76 11.47
C GLU A 67 -23.21 10.29 10.50
N ASN A 68 -22.16 9.66 11.01
CA ASN A 68 -21.02 9.16 10.24
C ASN A 68 -21.34 7.80 9.57
N CYS A 69 -20.44 7.33 8.70
CA CYS A 69 -20.54 6.03 8.03
C CYS A 69 -20.78 4.88 9.03
N CYS A 70 -21.99 4.32 9.00
CA CYS A 70 -22.44 3.23 9.86
C CYS A 70 -23.33 2.26 9.09
N VAL A 71 -23.49 1.04 9.63
CA VAL A 71 -24.45 0.07 9.11
C VAL A 71 -25.88 0.42 9.52
N ARG A 72 -26.81 0.39 8.57
CA ARG A 72 -28.23 0.67 8.77
C ARG A 72 -29.05 -0.59 8.54
N ARG A 73 -30.14 -0.73 9.30
CA ARG A 73 -31.03 -1.88 9.21
C ARG A 73 -31.82 -1.81 7.91
N LEU A 74 -31.73 -2.88 7.12
CA LEU A 74 -32.56 -3.07 5.94
C LEU A 74 -33.00 -4.53 5.89
N TYR A 75 -34.30 -4.74 5.98
CA TYR A 75 -34.93 -6.02 5.74
C TYR A 75 -35.42 -6.05 4.30
N ILE A 76 -35.01 -7.07 3.55
CA ILE A 76 -35.44 -7.28 2.17
C ILE A 76 -36.43 -8.43 2.17
N ASP A 77 -37.65 -8.15 1.71
CA ASP A 77 -38.64 -9.17 1.39
C ASP A 77 -38.52 -9.54 -0.09
N PHE A 78 -38.25 -10.82 -0.37
CA PHE A 78 -38.02 -11.28 -1.74
C PHE A 78 -39.24 -11.10 -2.62
N ARG A 79 -40.46 -11.21 -2.06
CA ARG A 79 -41.70 -11.12 -2.83
C ARG A 79 -42.11 -9.67 -3.05
N ARG A 80 -41.96 -8.82 -2.04
CA ARG A 80 -42.44 -7.43 -2.09
C ARG A 80 -41.43 -6.47 -2.69
N ASP A 81 -40.15 -6.62 -2.37
CA ASP A 81 -39.15 -5.61 -2.68
C ASP A 81 -38.36 -5.94 -3.97
N LEU A 82 -38.34 -7.21 -4.38
CA LEU A 82 -37.59 -7.71 -5.54
C LEU A 82 -38.42 -8.51 -6.55
N ASP A 83 -39.69 -8.79 -6.24
CA ASP A 83 -40.60 -9.65 -7.02
C ASP A 83 -40.04 -11.05 -7.35
N TRP A 84 -39.11 -11.56 -6.54
CA TRP A 84 -38.50 -12.87 -6.72
C TRP A 84 -39.42 -13.98 -6.24
N LYS A 85 -39.85 -14.83 -7.18
CA LYS A 85 -40.78 -15.93 -6.92
C LYS A 85 -40.12 -17.31 -6.80
N TRP A 86 -38.83 -17.41 -7.13
CA TRP A 86 -38.07 -18.66 -7.15
C TRP A 86 -37.52 -19.06 -5.77
N ILE A 87 -37.43 -18.11 -4.82
CA ILE A 87 -37.03 -18.39 -3.44
C ILE A 87 -38.29 -18.75 -2.63
N HIS A 88 -38.30 -19.96 -2.07
CA HIS A 88 -39.39 -20.46 -1.23
C HIS A 88 -39.21 -20.09 0.25
N GLU A 89 -38.01 -20.30 0.79
CA GLU A 89 -37.62 -19.89 2.14
C GLU A 89 -36.15 -19.44 2.16
N PRO A 90 -35.77 -18.44 2.98
CA PRO A 90 -36.65 -17.60 3.82
C PRO A 90 -37.46 -16.60 2.97
N LYS A 91 -38.52 -16.01 3.55
CA LYS A 91 -39.33 -14.97 2.87
C LYS A 91 -38.58 -13.64 2.70
N GLY A 92 -37.58 -13.41 3.55
CA GLY A 92 -36.73 -12.24 3.51
C GLY A 92 -35.59 -12.36 4.51
N TYR A 93 -34.67 -11.40 4.48
CA TYR A 93 -33.52 -11.38 5.38
C TYR A 93 -33.03 -9.95 5.65
N PHE A 94 -32.27 -9.78 6.74
CA PHE A 94 -31.61 -8.52 7.06
C PHE A 94 -30.31 -8.39 6.28
N ALA A 95 -30.39 -7.79 5.09
CA ALA A 95 -29.20 -7.49 4.29
C ALA A 95 -28.35 -6.40 4.93
N ASN A 96 -29.00 -5.37 5.48
CA ASN A 96 -28.37 -4.14 5.95
C ASN A 96 -27.57 -3.41 4.84
N TYR A 97 -27.21 -2.15 5.08
CA TYR A 97 -26.37 -1.39 4.15
C TYR A 97 -25.54 -0.34 4.90
N CYS A 98 -24.41 0.07 4.33
CA CYS A 98 -23.57 1.12 4.91
C CYS A 98 -23.95 2.48 4.32
N SER A 99 -24.14 3.49 5.16
CA SER A 99 -24.41 4.85 4.74
C SER A 99 -23.87 5.87 5.76
N GLY A 100 -23.42 7.01 5.24
CA GLY A 100 -22.86 8.14 6.00
C GLY A 100 -21.45 8.52 5.53
N PRO A 101 -21.01 9.75 5.80
CA PRO A 101 -19.68 10.22 5.45
C PRO A 101 -18.59 9.57 6.30
N CYS A 102 -17.41 9.37 5.71
CA CYS A 102 -16.20 8.95 6.41
C CYS A 102 -15.33 10.18 6.69
N PRO A 103 -15.43 10.84 7.86
CA PRO A 103 -14.58 11.97 8.16
C PRO A 103 -13.11 11.53 8.16
N TYR A 104 -12.27 12.34 7.54
CA TYR A 104 -10.84 12.06 7.45
C TYR A 104 -10.19 12.23 8.83
N LEU A 105 -9.78 11.13 9.47
CA LEU A 105 -8.91 11.19 10.64
C LEU A 105 -7.48 11.45 10.17
N ARG A 106 -7.08 12.73 10.21
CA ARG A 106 -5.70 13.15 9.98
C ARG A 106 -4.80 12.59 11.08
N SER A 107 -3.90 11.66 10.75
CA SER A 107 -2.74 11.40 11.60
C SER A 107 -1.90 12.68 11.63
N SER A 108 -1.53 13.16 12.82
CA SER A 108 -0.75 14.39 13.05
C SER A 108 0.60 14.47 12.34
N ASP A 109 1.03 13.43 11.63
CA ASP A 109 2.41 13.28 11.14
C ASP A 109 2.66 13.77 9.71
N THR A 110 1.66 14.22 8.94
CA THR A 110 1.92 14.81 7.62
C THR A 110 1.19 16.14 7.44
N THR A 111 1.96 17.22 7.49
CA THR A 111 1.46 18.61 7.41
C THR A 111 1.03 19.03 5.99
N HIS A 112 1.22 18.22 4.95
CA HIS A 112 1.03 18.69 3.56
C HIS A 112 0.10 17.86 2.64
N THR A 113 -0.48 16.74 3.06
CA THR A 113 -1.32 15.93 2.14
C THR A 113 -2.82 16.12 2.42
N GLN A 114 -3.52 16.87 1.56
CA GLN A 114 -4.98 16.88 1.53
C GLN A 114 -5.47 15.64 0.78
N VAL A 115 -6.11 14.72 1.49
CA VAL A 115 -6.80 13.57 0.89
C VAL A 115 -8.29 13.89 0.93
N ARG A 116 -8.95 13.85 -0.24
CA ARG A 116 -10.40 14.01 -0.32
C ARG A 116 -11.09 12.72 0.13
N ALA A 117 -12.02 12.84 1.07
CA ALA A 117 -13.06 11.85 1.28
C ALA A 117 -14.27 12.25 0.41
N PHE A 118 -14.88 11.27 -0.26
CA PHE A 118 -16.12 11.42 -1.03
C PHE A 118 -17.31 11.04 -0.16
#